data_AF-A0A1C5E5C6-F1
#
_entry.id   AF-A0A1C5E5C6-F1
#
_cell.length_a   1.000
_cell.length_b   1.000
_cell.length_c   1.000
_cell.angle_alpha   90.00
_cell.angle_beta   90.00
_cell.angle_gamma   90.00
#
_symmetry.space_group_name_H-M   'P 1'
#
loop_
_entity.id
_entity.type
_entity.pdbx_description
1 polymer ?
#
loop_
_entity_poly.entity_id
_entity_poly.type
_entity_poly.pdbx_seq_one_letter_code
_entity_poly.pdbx_strand_id
1 'polypeptide(L)'
;MTARTPSGPTEEFPAEEFRTATEEFRAARDFLLAHREDYATAYEGFSWPRPTRFNWALDRFDRIAEDNDRTAPHLVEEDGRRTAM
;
A
#
# COMPACT_ATOMS: atom_id res chain seq x y z
N MET A 1 -16.81 11.15 51.13
CA MET A 1 -16.98 10.01 50.19
C MET A 1 -15.85 10.11 49.18
N THR A 2 -14.75 9.39 49.40
CA THR A 2 -13.52 9.48 48.60
C THR A 2 -13.55 8.42 47.51
N ALA A 3 -13.65 8.83 46.24
CA ALA A 3 -13.54 7.92 45.11
C ALA A 3 -12.07 7.49 44.95
N ARG A 4 -11.82 6.20 45.09
CA ARG A 4 -10.54 5.53 44.93
C ARG A 4 -10.27 5.32 43.44
N THR A 5 -9.21 5.92 42.91
CA THR A 5 -8.67 5.62 41.58
C THR A 5 -8.23 4.15 41.53
N PRO A 6 -8.63 3.34 40.53
CA PRO A 6 -7.99 2.05 40.31
C PRO A 6 -6.69 2.28 39.52
N SER A 7 -5.54 2.19 40.21
CA SER A 7 -4.26 1.86 39.57
C SER A 7 -4.28 0.38 39.21
N GLY A 8 -4.58 0.08 37.95
CA GLY A 8 -4.22 -1.19 37.32
C GLY A 8 -2.85 -1.07 36.65
N PRO A 9 -2.09 -2.18 36.50
CA PRO A 9 -0.83 -2.16 35.78
C PRO A 9 -1.08 -1.78 34.31
N THR A 10 -0.22 -0.95 33.75
CA THR A 10 -0.17 -0.69 32.31
C THR A 10 0.27 -1.99 31.63
N GLU A 11 -0.70 -2.82 31.22
CA GLU A 11 -0.44 -3.90 30.26
C GLU A 11 -0.06 -3.24 28.94
N GLU A 12 1.24 -3.22 28.66
CA GLU A 12 1.81 -2.85 27.39
C GLU A 12 1.46 -3.96 26.41
N PHE A 13 0.26 -3.90 25.81
CA PHE A 13 -0.08 -4.78 24.71
C PHE A 13 0.97 -4.56 23.62
N PRO A 14 1.68 -5.62 23.16
CA PRO A 14 2.57 -5.48 22.03
C PRO A 14 1.71 -4.93 20.90
N ALA A 15 2.11 -3.80 20.32
CA ALA A 15 1.44 -3.27 19.15
C ALA A 15 1.55 -4.35 18.08
N GLU A 16 0.48 -5.11 17.87
CA GLU A 16 0.34 -5.92 16.66
C GLU A 16 0.61 -4.98 15.50
N GLU A 17 1.65 -5.30 14.73
CA GLU A 17 2.07 -4.49 13.60
C GLU A 17 1.01 -4.67 12.50
N PHE A 18 -0.11 -3.94 12.63
CA PHE A 18 -1.17 -3.94 11.66
C PHE A 18 -0.67 -3.21 10.42
N ARG A 19 -0.30 -3.98 9.40
CA ARG A 19 -0.02 -3.43 8.07
C ARG A 19 -1.25 -2.70 7.56
N THR A 20 -1.03 -1.51 7.04
CA THR A 20 -2.04 -0.73 6.33
C THR A 20 -2.44 -1.43 5.03
N ALA A 21 -3.62 -1.08 4.50
CA ALA A 21 -4.08 -1.60 3.20
C ALA A 21 -3.07 -1.34 2.07
N THR A 22 -2.39 -0.19 2.11
CA THR A 22 -1.30 0.13 1.20
C THR A 22 -0.13 -0.85 1.34
N GLU A 23 0.30 -1.17 2.56
CA GLU A 23 1.45 -2.05 2.81
C GLU A 23 1.14 -3.50 2.45
N GLU A 24 -0.05 -4.00 2.80
CA GLU A 24 -0.49 -5.34 2.39
C GLU A 24 -0.51 -5.48 0.87
N PHE A 25 -1.11 -4.50 0.18
CA PHE A 25 -1.18 -4.49 -1.26
C PHE A 25 0.22 -4.39 -1.90
N ARG A 26 1.09 -3.51 -1.40
CA ARG A 26 2.46 -3.33 -1.91
C ARG A 26 3.27 -4.62 -1.74
N ALA A 27 3.22 -5.25 -0.57
CA ALA A 27 3.93 -6.49 -0.31
C ALA A 27 3.50 -7.61 -1.28
N ALA A 28 2.19 -7.78 -1.49
CA ALA A 28 1.67 -8.79 -2.42
C ALA A 28 2.08 -8.54 -3.88
N ARG A 29 2.03 -7.27 -4.32
CA ARG A 29 2.49 -6.87 -5.66
C ARG A 29 4.00 -7.10 -5.82
N ASP A 30 4.78 -6.65 -4.84
CA ASP A 30 6.24 -6.67 -4.92
C ASP A 30 6.76 -8.12 -4.92
N PHE A 31 6.07 -9.04 -4.22
CA PHE A 31 6.32 -10.47 -4.32
C PHE A 31 6.16 -10.99 -5.76
N LEU A 32 5.04 -10.68 -6.43
CA LEU A 32 4.81 -11.11 -7.81
C LEU A 32 5.84 -10.51 -8.77
N LEU A 33 6.23 -9.25 -8.57
CA LEU A 33 7.25 -8.60 -9.38
C LEU A 33 8.63 -9.22 -9.19
N ALA A 34 8.99 -9.59 -7.96
CA ALA A 34 10.26 -10.25 -7.65
C ALA A 34 10.36 -11.64 -8.28
N HIS A 35 9.24 -12.38 -8.33
CA HIS A 35 9.17 -13.74 -8.89
C HIS A 35 8.57 -13.79 -10.30
N ARG A 36 8.57 -12.68 -11.03
CA ARG A 36 7.90 -12.55 -12.35
C ARG A 36 8.37 -13.56 -13.41
N GLU A 37 9.58 -14.09 -13.27
CA GLU A 37 10.19 -15.08 -14.16
C GLU A 37 10.17 -16.52 -13.58
N ASP A 38 9.78 -16.69 -12.31
CA ASP A 38 9.66 -17.97 -11.62
C ASP A 38 8.20 -18.22 -11.23
N TYR A 39 7.46 -18.82 -12.17
CA TYR A 39 6.05 -19.11 -12.01
C TYR A 39 5.77 -20.03 -10.81
N ALA A 40 6.62 -21.02 -10.54
CA ALA A 40 6.37 -21.99 -9.48
C ALA A 40 6.41 -21.30 -8.12
N THR A 41 7.47 -20.53 -7.86
CA THR A 41 7.60 -19.76 -6.62
C THR A 41 6.51 -18.69 -6.50
N ALA A 42 6.19 -18.00 -7.60
CA ALA A 42 5.11 -17.01 -7.62
C ALA A 42 3.75 -17.65 -7.27
N TYR A 43 3.45 -18.82 -7.81
CA TYR A 43 2.19 -19.51 -7.56
C TYR A 43 2.08 -20.06 -6.14
N GLU A 44 3.16 -20.66 -5.61
CA GLU A 44 3.16 -21.27 -4.28
C GLU A 44 3.23 -20.25 -3.14
N GLY A 45 4.04 -19.19 -3.31
CA GLY A 45 4.29 -18.22 -2.24
C GLY A 45 3.35 -17.01 -2.23
N PHE A 46 2.55 -16.82 -3.28
CA PHE A 46 1.65 -15.68 -3.35
C PHE A 46 0.43 -15.87 -2.46
N SER A 47 0.11 -14.82 -1.70
CA SER A 47 -1.12 -14.72 -0.92
C SER A 47 -1.86 -13.44 -1.26
N TRP A 48 -3.16 -13.56 -1.47
CA TRP A 48 -4.02 -12.41 -1.72
C TRP A 48 -4.13 -11.53 -0.47
N PRO A 49 -3.85 -10.21 -0.57
CA PRO A 49 -4.05 -9.29 0.54
C PRO A 49 -5.54 -9.20 0.86
N ARG A 50 -5.89 -9.07 2.15
CA ARG A 50 -7.29 -8.99 2.61
C ARG A 50 -7.53 -7.82 3.55
N PRO A 51 -7.23 -6.58 3.11
CA PRO A 51 -7.51 -5.41 3.91
C PRO A 51 -9.03 -5.23 4.07
N THR A 52 -9.46 -4.75 5.23
CA THR A 52 -10.89 -4.46 5.48
C THR A 52 -11.45 -3.39 4.54
N ARG A 53 -10.59 -2.46 4.10
CA ARG A 53 -10.91 -1.41 3.12
C ARG A 53 -9.71 -1.18 2.22
N PHE A 54 -9.97 -0.95 0.93
CA PHE A 54 -8.96 -0.57 -0.04
C PHE A 54 -9.56 0.40 -1.05
N ASN A 55 -8.90 1.54 -1.25
CA ASN A 55 -9.26 2.50 -2.28
C ASN A 55 -8.08 2.67 -3.23
N TRP A 56 -8.29 2.38 -4.52
CA TRP A 56 -7.23 2.41 -5.51
C TRP A 56 -6.61 3.81 -5.69
N ALA A 57 -7.39 4.88 -5.58
CA ALA A 57 -6.84 6.24 -5.65
C ALA A 57 -5.91 6.51 -4.45
N LEU A 58 -6.44 6.37 -3.23
CA LEU A 58 -5.73 6.75 -1.99
C LEU A 58 -4.58 5.80 -1.63
N ASP A 59 -4.82 4.48 -1.70
CA ASP A 59 -3.88 3.47 -1.20
C ASP A 59 -2.82 3.08 -2.22
N ARG A 60 -2.96 3.50 -3.48
CA ARG A 60 -2.02 3.14 -4.55
C ARG A 60 -1.54 4.34 -5.37
N PHE A 61 -2.43 5.15 -5.92
CA PHE A 61 -2.03 6.22 -6.84
C PHE A 61 -1.46 7.41 -6.10
N ASP A 62 -2.17 7.91 -5.10
CA ASP A 62 -1.70 9.03 -4.28
C ASP A 62 -0.36 8.69 -3.63
N ARG A 63 -0.22 7.48 -3.08
CA ARG A 63 1.02 6.94 -2.51
C ARG A 63 2.18 6.77 -3.50
N ILE A 64 1.92 6.72 -4.81
CA ILE A 64 2.96 6.68 -5.86
C ILE A 64 3.27 8.08 -6.38
N ALA A 65 2.31 9.00 -6.27
CA ALA A 65 2.46 10.39 -6.65
C ALA A 65 3.19 11.21 -5.57
N GLU A 66 3.09 10.79 -4.30
CA GLU A 66 3.90 11.31 -3.19
C GLU A 66 5.39 11.20 -3.58
N ASP A 67 5.99 12.35 -3.91
CA ASP A 67 7.38 12.53 -4.40
C ASP A 67 7.68 12.09 -5.84
N ASN A 68 6.68 12.01 -6.71
CA ASN A 68 6.90 11.74 -8.13
C ASN A 68 6.53 12.93 -9.03
N ASP A 69 7.49 13.84 -9.21
CA ASP A 69 7.35 15.03 -10.06
C ASP A 69 7.63 14.77 -11.55
N ARG A 70 7.78 13.50 -11.95
CA ARG A 70 7.99 13.18 -13.37
C ARG A 70 6.72 13.50 -14.12
N THR A 71 6.87 14.14 -15.28
CA THR A 71 5.74 14.42 -16.17
C THR A 71 4.94 13.14 -16.43
N ALA A 72 3.63 13.25 -16.28
CA ALA A 72 2.69 12.16 -16.48
C ALA A 72 2.55 11.90 -18.00
N PRO A 73 1.60 11.05 -18.46
CA PRO A 73 1.50 10.72 -19.87
C PRO A 73 1.47 11.96 -20.77
N HIS A 74 2.45 12.05 -21.67
CA HIS A 74 2.50 13.07 -22.70
C HIS A 74 1.56 12.67 -23.83
N LEU A 75 0.42 13.36 -23.96
CA LEU A 75 -0.44 13.18 -25.13
C LEU A 75 0.19 13.87 -26.33
N VAL A 76 0.40 13.09 -27.39
CA VAL A 76 0.80 13.59 -28.70
C VAL A 76 -0.41 13.46 -29.61
N GLU A 77 -0.95 14.59 -30.06
CA GLU A 77 -2.00 14.62 -31.07
C GLU A 77 -1.43 14.19 -32.44
N GLU A 78 -2.30 13.71 -33.33
CA GLU A 78 -1.93 13.24 -34.67
C GLU A 78 -1.18 14.32 -35.49
N ASP A 79 -1.43 15.60 -35.22
CA ASP A 79 -0.77 16.74 -35.86
C ASP A 79 0.58 17.14 -35.24
N GLY A 80 1.07 16.35 -34.28
CA GLY A 80 2.34 16.58 -33.60
C GLY A 80 2.28 17.58 -32.44
N ARG A 81 1.12 18.14 -32.10
CA ARG A 81 0.96 18.92 -30.86
C ARG A 81 1.19 18.02 -29.65
N ARG A 82 1.91 18.55 -28.67
CA ARG A 82 2.25 17.85 -27.42
C ARG A 82 1.62 18.59 -26.26
N THR A 83 0.84 17.86 -25.47
CA THR A 83 0.34 18.33 -24.18
C THR A 83 1.03 17.51 -23.10
N ALA A 84 1.87 18.19 -22.31
CA ALA A 84 2.41 17.64 -21.09
C ALA A 84 1.38 17.87 -19.98
N MET A 85 1.05 16.82 -19.22
CA MET A 85 0.16 16.86 -18.07
C MET A 85 0.90 16.40 -16.81
#